data_AF-A0A815XT70-F1
#
_entry.id   AF-A0A815XT70-F1
#
_cell.length_a   1.000
_cell.length_b   1.000
_cell.length_c   1.000
_cell.angle_alpha   90.00
_cell.angle_beta   90.00
_cell.angle_gamma   90.00
#
_symmetry.space_group_name_H-M   'P 1'
#
loop_
_entity.id
_entity.type
_entity.pdbx_description
1 polymer ?
#
loop_
_entity_poly.entity_id
_entity_poly.type
_entity_poly.pdbx_seq_one_letter_code
_entity_poly.pdbx_strand_id
1 'polypeptide(L)'
;MYFCRILRPYYKLLKHSKSLSSLSSYRDRSFYKYFVDFQTRLRDNDCYGYVNYVVYGEWIDSTIDKFLIEQCSFDHSKSPLLDYVVYSHCEYYSPLSYPSIISA
;
A
#
# COMPACT_ATOMS: atom_id res chain seq x y z
N MET A 1 -8.35 6.48 -2.75
CA MET A 1 -7.28 6.43 -1.74
C MET A 1 -7.18 4.98 -1.31
N TYR A 2 -6.08 4.31 -1.67
CA TYR A 2 -5.98 2.85 -1.68
C TYR A 2 -5.13 2.42 -0.51
N PHE A 3 -5.70 1.60 0.37
CA PHE A 3 -5.10 1.29 1.65
C PHE A 3 -4.56 -0.14 1.62
N CYS A 4 -3.25 -0.28 1.84
CA CYS A 4 -2.59 -1.58 1.98
C CYS A 4 -2.51 -1.99 3.45
N ARG A 5 -2.90 -3.24 3.71
CA ARG A 5 -2.78 -3.86 5.03
C ARG A 5 -1.48 -4.64 5.09
N ILE A 6 -0.44 -4.08 5.71
CA ILE A 6 0.78 -4.83 6.06
C ILE A 6 0.47 -5.65 7.32
N LEU A 7 -0.02 -6.88 7.14
CA LEU A 7 -0.14 -7.83 8.24
C LEU A 7 1.24 -8.41 8.55
N ARG A 8 1.73 -8.14 9.76
CA ARG A 8 2.91 -8.84 10.32
C ARG A 8 2.70 -10.36 10.27
N PRO A 9 3.76 -11.15 9.97
CA PRO A 9 3.66 -12.59 9.90
C PRO A 9 3.72 -13.18 11.31
N TYR A 10 2.57 -13.43 11.93
CA TYR A 10 2.47 -14.38 13.04
C TYR A 10 1.19 -15.20 12.89
N TYR A 11 1.38 -16.46 12.47
CA TYR A 11 0.33 -17.46 12.38
C TYR A 11 0.03 -18.02 13.77
N LYS A 12 -0.96 -17.47 14.46
CA LYS A 12 -1.83 -18.21 15.38
C LYS A 12 -2.99 -17.33 15.85
N LEU A 13 -4.18 -17.91 15.73
CA LEU A 13 -5.47 -17.42 16.25
C LEU A 13 -6.07 -16.25 15.47
N LEU A 14 -7.10 -16.56 14.68
CA LEU A 14 -8.42 -15.95 14.81
C LEU A 14 -9.45 -16.77 14.02
N LYS A 15 -9.78 -17.94 14.56
CA LYS A 15 -11.14 -18.50 14.41
C LYS A 15 -12.06 -17.61 15.26
N HIS A 16 -12.45 -16.47 14.73
CA HIS A 16 -13.65 -15.78 15.19
C HIS A 16 -14.14 -14.90 14.04
N SER A 17 -15.13 -15.42 13.31
CA SER A 17 -16.02 -14.65 12.47
C SER A 17 -16.72 -13.60 13.34
N LYS A 18 -16.15 -12.41 13.45
CA LYS A 18 -16.84 -11.23 13.95
C LYS A 18 -16.99 -10.26 12.79
N SER A 19 -18.24 -10.19 12.30
CA SER A 19 -18.89 -9.05 11.66
C SER A 19 -17.98 -8.06 10.93
N LEU A 20 -18.02 -8.05 9.59
CA LEU A 20 -17.39 -7.05 8.70
C LEU A 20 -17.89 -5.60 8.90
N SER A 21 -18.70 -5.32 9.92
CA SER A 21 -19.36 -4.02 10.13
C SER A 21 -18.47 -2.94 10.78
N SER A 22 -17.25 -3.25 11.21
CA SER A 22 -16.32 -2.28 11.84
C SER A 22 -15.18 -1.80 10.94
N LEU A 23 -15.20 -2.12 9.63
CA LEU A 23 -14.11 -1.87 8.68
C LEU A 23 -14.03 -0.42 8.14
N SER A 24 -14.93 0.49 8.56
CA SER A 24 -15.02 1.85 8.00
C SER A 24 -13.94 2.82 8.49
N SER A 25 -13.24 2.51 9.60
CA SER A 25 -12.28 3.46 10.19
C SER A 25 -11.04 3.67 9.32
N TYR A 26 -10.55 2.62 8.64
CA TYR A 26 -9.35 2.69 7.81
C TYR A 26 -9.54 3.46 6.50
N ARG A 27 -10.76 3.90 6.19
CA ARG A 27 -11.00 4.81 5.07
C ARG A 27 -10.72 6.27 5.39
N ASP A 28 -10.69 6.61 6.68
CA ASP A 28 -10.37 7.95 7.09
C ASP A 28 -8.86 8.18 6.97
N ARG A 29 -8.50 9.17 6.15
CA ARG A 29 -7.13 9.60 5.91
C ARG A 29 -6.40 9.94 7.21
N SER A 30 -7.11 10.35 8.26
CA SER A 30 -6.54 10.71 9.56
C SER A 30 -5.80 9.56 10.28
N PHE A 31 -6.10 8.30 9.92
CA PHE A 31 -5.44 7.11 10.47
C PHE A 31 -4.01 6.93 9.95
N TYR A 32 -3.65 7.57 8.85
CA TYR A 32 -2.34 7.46 8.20
C TYR A 32 -1.48 8.66 8.57
N LYS A 33 -0.20 8.42 8.88
CA LYS A 33 0.73 9.42 9.42
C LYS A 33 1.84 9.82 8.46
N TYR A 34 1.99 9.08 7.38
CA TYR A 34 3.00 9.30 6.35
C TYR A 34 2.30 9.24 5.00
N PHE A 35 2.68 10.13 4.09
CA PHE A 35 2.10 10.22 2.76
C PHE A 35 3.19 10.46 1.73
N VAL A 36 3.07 9.81 0.58
CA VAL A 36 3.94 10.02 -0.58
C VAL A 36 3.09 10.30 -1.80
N ASP A 37 3.39 11.40 -2.47
CA ASP A 37 2.69 11.76 -3.69
C ASP A 37 3.34 11.10 -4.91
N PHE A 38 2.51 10.48 -5.75
CA PHE A 38 2.91 9.90 -7.02
C PHE A 38 2.13 10.53 -8.17
N GLN A 39 2.88 10.97 -9.18
CA GLN A 39 2.32 11.32 -10.47
C GLN A 39 2.07 10.03 -11.26
N THR A 40 0.82 9.76 -11.62
CA THR A 40 0.51 8.66 -12.53
C THR A 40 1.16 8.90 -13.90
N ARG A 41 1.51 7.81 -14.58
CA ARG A 41 2.13 7.78 -15.90
C ARG A 41 1.14 7.22 -16.91
N LEU A 42 1.30 7.56 -18.19
CA LEU A 42 0.45 7.02 -19.26
C LEU A 42 0.46 5.47 -19.29
N ARG A 43 1.62 4.87 -18.99
CA ARG A 43 1.82 3.41 -18.93
C ARG A 43 1.07 2.74 -17.76
N ASP A 44 0.67 3.50 -16.75
CA ASP A 44 -0.01 2.92 -15.59
C ASP A 44 -1.44 2.49 -15.95
N ASN A 45 -2.04 3.11 -16.98
CA ASN A 45 -3.33 2.73 -17.50
C ASN A 45 -3.26 1.40 -18.28
N ASP A 46 -4.19 0.50 -17.99
CA ASP A 46 -4.42 -0.73 -18.77
C ASP A 46 -5.30 -0.47 -20.01
N CYS A 47 -5.68 -1.55 -20.71
CA CYS A 47 -6.52 -1.48 -21.91
C CYS A 47 -7.92 -0.91 -21.66
N TYR A 48 -8.37 -0.81 -20.41
CA TYR A 48 -9.64 -0.20 -20.04
C TYR A 48 -9.51 1.30 -19.74
N GLY A 49 -8.29 1.85 -19.78
CA GLY A 49 -8.03 3.26 -19.51
C GLY A 49 -7.95 3.59 -18.01
N TYR A 50 -7.85 2.58 -17.14
CA TYR A 50 -7.69 2.75 -15.69
C TYR A 50 -6.33 2.24 -15.24
N VAL A 51 -5.83 2.77 -14.14
CA VAL A 51 -4.59 2.31 -13.52
C VAL A 51 -4.72 0.82 -13.17
N ASN A 52 -3.78 0.04 -13.68
CA ASN A 52 -3.75 -1.40 -13.46
C ASN A 52 -3.52 -1.73 -11.96
N TYR A 53 -4.16 -2.78 -11.48
CA TYR A 53 -4.08 -3.21 -10.09
C TYR A 53 -2.65 -3.50 -9.60
N VAL A 54 -1.73 -3.91 -10.50
CA VAL A 54 -0.31 -4.19 -10.20
C VAL A 54 0.43 -2.91 -9.80
N VAL A 55 0.12 -1.77 -10.43
CA VAL A 55 0.80 -0.49 -10.19
C VAL A 55 0.61 -0.03 -8.74
N TYR A 56 -0.52 -0.37 -8.12
CA TYR A 56 -0.74 -0.07 -6.70
C TYR A 56 0.28 -0.77 -5.79
N GLY A 57 0.68 -2.00 -6.12
CA GLY A 57 1.72 -2.71 -5.39
C GLY A 57 3.06 -1.96 -5.45
N GLU A 58 3.42 -1.45 -6.62
CA GLU A 58 4.63 -0.64 -6.81
C GLU A 58 4.62 0.62 -5.94
N TRP A 59 3.48 1.32 -5.84
CA TRP A 59 3.35 2.51 -5.00
C TRP A 59 3.43 2.18 -3.51
N ILE A 60 2.84 1.06 -3.09
CA ILE A 60 2.89 0.58 -1.71
C ILE A 60 4.34 0.30 -1.32
N ASP A 61 5.05 -0.51 -2.10
CA ASP A 61 6.45 -0.87 -1.82
C ASP A 61 7.33 0.38 -1.81
N SER A 62 7.16 1.27 -2.79
CA SER A 62 7.89 2.55 -2.84
C SER A 62 7.63 3.44 -1.62
N THR A 63 6.39 3.46 -1.12
CA THR A 63 6.02 4.27 0.07
C THR A 63 6.65 3.70 1.33
N ILE A 64 6.66 2.37 1.48
CA ILE A 64 7.28 1.67 2.60
C ILE A 64 8.79 1.88 2.58
N ASP A 65 9.45 1.64 1.44
CA ASP A 65 10.90 1.79 1.31
C ASP A 65 11.32 3.23 1.60
N LYS A 66 10.60 4.21 1.06
CA LYS A 66 10.86 5.62 1.33
C LYS A 66 10.71 5.94 2.82
N PHE A 67 9.66 5.44 3.46
CA PHE A 67 9.47 5.61 4.90
C PHE A 67 10.63 5.00 5.71
N LEU A 68 11.06 3.79 5.37
CA LEU A 68 12.17 3.10 6.06
C LEU A 68 13.49 3.87 5.90
N ILE A 69 13.78 4.37 4.71
CA ILE A 69 14.99 5.17 4.45
C ILE A 69 14.92 6.49 5.22
N GLU A 70 13.83 7.25 5.11
CA GLU A 70 13.74 8.61 5.66
C GLU A 70 13.53 8.65 7.17
N GLN A 71 12.67 7.77 7.70
CA GLN A 71 12.25 7.80 9.11
C GLN A 71 12.99 6.77 9.98
N CYS A 72 13.47 5.67 9.39
CA CYS A 72 14.17 4.62 10.14
C CYS A 72 15.68 4.57 9.83
N SER A 73 16.20 5.44 8.95
CA SER A 73 17.59 5.41 8.50
C SER A 73 18.02 4.03 7.96
N PHE A 74 17.08 3.33 7.33
CA PHE A 74 17.32 2.02 6.76
C PHE A 74 18.22 2.13 5.52
N ASP A 75 19.24 1.28 5.45
CA ASP A 75 20.17 1.21 4.33
C ASP A 75 20.14 -0.20 3.74
N HIS A 76 19.46 -0.35 2.59
CA HIS A 76 19.35 -1.64 1.89
C HIS A 76 20.72 -2.24 1.55
N SER A 77 21.77 -1.43 1.39
CA SER A 77 23.11 -1.92 1.04
C SER A 77 23.90 -2.45 2.24
N LYS A 78 23.54 -2.03 3.46
CA LYS A 78 24.25 -2.38 4.70
C LYS A 78 23.44 -3.25 5.64
N SER A 79 22.15 -3.44 5.39
CA SER A 79 21.30 -4.27 6.22
C SER A 79 21.78 -5.73 6.17
N PRO A 80 22.10 -6.35 7.32
CA PRO A 80 22.39 -7.79 7.37
C PRO A 80 21.10 -8.63 7.28
N LEU A 81 19.93 -7.99 7.35
CA LEU A 81 18.61 -8.63 7.27
C LEU A 81 18.01 -8.40 5.89
N LEU A 82 17.51 -9.49 5.31
CA LEU A 82 16.82 -9.48 4.02
C LEU A 82 15.31 -9.48 4.29
N ASP A 83 14.66 -8.38 3.93
CA ASP A 83 13.24 -8.20 4.14
C ASP A 83 12.44 -8.75 2.96
N TYR A 84 11.51 -9.66 3.26
CA TYR A 84 10.64 -10.27 2.26
C TYR A 84 9.18 -9.98 2.56
N VAL A 85 8.46 -9.50 1.56
CA VAL A 85 7.00 -9.37 1.62
C VAL A 85 6.39 -10.75 1.37
N VAL A 86 5.98 -11.42 2.45
CA VAL A 86 5.40 -12.77 2.38
C VAL A 86 3.89 -12.77 2.09
N TYR A 87 3.21 -11.65 2.32
CA TYR A 87 1.78 -11.48 2.06
C TYR A 87 1.41 -10.00 1.95
N SER A 88 0.58 -9.66 0.97
CA SER A 88 -0.02 -8.34 0.81
C SER A 88 -1.51 -8.48 0.43
N HIS A 89 -2.31 -7.50 0.83
CA HIS A 89 -3.73 -7.41 0.51
C HIS A 89 -4.11 -5.97 0.22
N CYS A 90 -4.78 -5.75 -0.91
CA CYS A 90 -5.24 -4.44 -1.36
C CYS A 90 -6.72 -4.53 -1.76
N GLU A 91 -7.51 -3.55 -1.33
CA GLU A 91 -8.92 -3.40 -1.71
C GLU A 91 -9.08 -2.18 -2.61
N TYR A 92 -9.75 -2.36 -3.75
CA TYR A 92 -9.94 -1.34 -4.77
C TYR A 92 -11.37 -0.79 -4.69
N TYR A 93 -11.51 0.48 -4.29
CA TYR A 93 -12.83 1.09 -4.04
C TYR A 93 -13.34 2.00 -5.15
N SER A 94 -12.43 2.62 -5.91
CA SER A 94 -12.75 3.49 -7.04
C SER A 94 -11.72 3.28 -8.14
N PRO A 95 -12.06 3.51 -9.42
CA PRO A 95 -11.05 3.57 -10.47
C PRO A 95 -10.21 4.85 -10.36
N LEU A 96 -9.04 4.83 -10.97
CA LEU A 96 -8.10 5.94 -11.11
C LEU A 96 -7.54 5.89 -12.53
N SER A 97 -7.21 7.05 -13.12
CA SER A 97 -6.59 7.13 -14.44
C SER A 97 -5.53 8.21 -14.48
N TYR A 98 -4.52 8.01 -15.31
CA TYR A 98 -3.66 9.09 -15.79
C TYR A 98 -4.49 10.26 -16.36
N PRO A 99 -4.14 11.54 -16.11
CA PRO A 99 -2.92 12.09 -15.48
C PRO A 99 -3.06 12.50 -14.01
N SER A 100 -3.82 11.76 -13.21
CA SER A 100 -4.06 12.11 -11.81
C SER A 100 -2.79 12.08 -10.94
N ILE A 101 -2.76 12.93 -9.91
CA ILE A 101 -1.80 12.82 -8.79
C ILE A 101 -2.49 12.06 -7.67
N ILE A 102 -1.79 11.09 -7.10
CA ILE A 102 -2.26 10.35 -5.93
C ILE A 102 -1.37 10.57 -4.73
N SER A 103 -1.93 10.36 -3.54
CA SER A 103 -1.22 10.37 -2.27
C SER A 103 -1.44 9.00 -1.63
N ALA A 104 -0.34 8.26 -1.48
CA ALA A 104 -0.30 6.94 -0.86
C ALA A 104 0.12 7.05 0.60
#